data_AF-A0A962GL39-F1
#
_entry.id   AF-A0A962GL39-F1
#
_cell.length_a   1.000
_cell.length_b   1.000
_cell.length_c   1.000
_cell.angle_alpha   90.00
_cell.angle_beta   90.00
_cell.angle_gamma   90.00
#
_symmetry.space_group_name_H-M   'P 1'
#
loop_
_entity.id
_entity.type
_entity.pdbx_description
1 polymer ?
#
loop_
_entity_poly.entity_id
_entity_poly.type
_entity_poly.pdbx_seq_one_letter_code
_entity_poly.pdbx_strand_id
1 'polypeptide(L)'
;MKKIIFTVCILHSIYLSAQIWEPPVVIDPPNPMVGDTIRVGLFHTFYPPCLTLPAENFQGLTHLFEYNGNDIRLTAVNDTFNIPICNPFPISPAPRAWYELGKLSEGGYTLETWIVGVTTPLPPPTSGSFPLLYGPILTFEVNAPPIIDTTSRLGLLLLVSFILLFTLFFSRRVST
;
A
#
# COMPACT_ATOMS: atom_id res chain seq x y z
N MET A 1 28.58 13.72 -38.46
CA MET A 1 27.11 13.95 -38.34
C MET A 1 26.30 12.67 -38.11
N LYS A 2 26.47 11.57 -38.85
CA LYS A 2 25.69 10.32 -38.65
C LYS A 2 25.76 9.71 -37.24
N LYS A 3 26.91 9.79 -36.55
CA LYS A 3 27.07 9.24 -35.19
C LYS A 3 26.25 10.00 -34.12
N ILE A 4 26.08 11.31 -34.25
CA ILE A 4 25.38 12.15 -33.25
C ILE A 4 23.87 11.86 -33.28
N ILE A 5 23.29 11.70 -34.48
CA ILE A 5 21.87 11.36 -34.65
C ILE A 5 21.58 10.00 -34.03
N PHE A 6 22.46 9.01 -34.22
CA PHE A 6 22.29 7.68 -33.67
C PHE A 6 22.32 7.66 -32.13
N THR A 7 23.22 8.43 -31.52
CA THR A 7 23.29 8.55 -30.05
C THR A 7 22.08 9.29 -29.47
N VAL A 8 21.60 10.34 -30.13
CA VAL A 8 20.38 11.05 -29.72
C VAL A 8 19.15 10.13 -29.82
N CYS A 9 19.03 9.33 -30.88
CA CYS A 9 17.94 8.35 -30.99
C CYS A 9 18.01 7.27 -29.91
N ILE A 10 19.18 6.76 -29.56
CA ILE A 10 19.32 5.77 -28.48
C ILE A 10 18.95 6.38 -27.13
N LEU A 11 19.42 7.59 -26.82
CA LEU A 11 19.05 8.32 -25.60
C LEU A 11 17.54 8.61 -25.54
N HIS A 12 16.91 8.96 -26.67
CA HIS A 12 15.46 9.13 -26.75
C HIS A 12 14.71 7.81 -26.52
N SER A 13 15.18 6.71 -27.10
CA SER A 13 14.58 5.38 -26.91
C SER A 13 14.70 4.87 -25.47
N ILE A 14 15.82 5.17 -24.78
CA ILE A 14 16.02 4.83 -23.36
C ILE A 14 15.12 5.72 -22.47
N TYR A 15 14.91 6.98 -22.85
CA TYR A 15 14.02 7.90 -22.11
C TYR A 15 12.55 7.50 -22.24
N LEU A 16 12.12 7.02 -23.42
CA LEU A 16 10.77 6.52 -23.66
C LEU A 16 10.50 5.17 -22.97
N SER A 17 11.51 4.31 -22.78
CA SER A 17 11.35 3.00 -22.14
C SER A 17 11.42 3.03 -20.60
N ALA A 18 11.74 4.18 -20.00
CA ALA A 18 11.76 4.37 -18.54
C ALA A 18 10.43 4.91 -17.97
N GLN A 19 9.33 4.84 -18.74
CA GLN A 19 8.00 5.10 -18.21
C GLN A 19 7.59 3.92 -17.33
N ILE A 20 7.88 4.01 -16.03
CA ILE A 20 7.36 3.08 -15.02
C ILE A 20 5.84 3.27 -14.99
N TRP A 21 5.10 2.33 -15.59
CA TRP A 21 3.66 2.33 -15.55
C TRP A 21 3.20 1.94 -14.15
N GLU A 22 2.65 2.91 -13.43
CA GLU A 22 2.14 2.72 -12.08
C GLU A 22 0.63 2.42 -12.12
N PRO A 23 0.17 1.40 -11.38
CA PRO A 23 -1.25 1.09 -11.34
C PRO A 23 -2.04 2.21 -10.64
N PRO A 24 -3.29 2.48 -11.06
CA PRO A 24 -4.15 3.53 -10.52
C PRO A 24 -4.56 3.28 -9.07
N VAL A 25 -4.48 2.04 -8.60
CA VAL A 25 -4.85 1.60 -7.25
C VAL A 25 -3.76 0.68 -6.74
N VAL A 26 -3.30 0.91 -5.51
CA VAL A 26 -2.31 0.06 -4.81
C VAL A 26 -2.69 -0.12 -3.34
N ILE A 27 -2.17 -1.20 -2.75
CA ILE A 27 -2.22 -1.44 -1.31
C ILE A 27 -0.83 -1.24 -0.71
N ASP A 28 -0.78 -0.59 0.44
CA ASP A 28 0.41 -0.45 1.27
C ASP A 28 0.12 -0.98 2.69
N PRO A 29 0.94 -1.88 3.25
CA PRO A 29 2.06 -2.56 2.58
C PRO A 29 1.58 -3.54 1.49
N PRO A 30 2.39 -3.84 0.47
CA PRO A 30 1.99 -4.69 -0.67
C PRO A 30 1.71 -6.16 -0.27
N ASN A 31 2.23 -6.61 0.87
CA ASN A 31 1.95 -7.92 1.45
C ASN A 31 1.52 -7.72 2.91
N PRO A 32 0.26 -7.32 3.14
CA PRO A 32 -0.20 -6.97 4.48
C PRO A 32 -0.23 -8.19 5.40
N MET A 33 0.14 -7.95 6.65
CA MET A 33 0.11 -8.96 7.71
C MET A 33 -0.89 -8.58 8.79
N VAL A 34 -1.36 -9.56 9.55
CA VAL A 34 -2.25 -9.31 10.69
C VAL A 34 -1.58 -8.34 11.66
N GLY A 35 -2.25 -7.21 11.91
CA GLY A 35 -1.76 -6.15 12.79
C GLY A 35 -1.20 -4.93 12.05
N ASP A 36 -0.90 -5.05 10.75
CA ASP A 36 -0.47 -3.94 9.90
C ASP A 36 -1.62 -2.95 9.67
N THR A 37 -1.25 -1.67 9.57
CA THR A 37 -2.20 -0.63 9.14
C THR A 37 -2.17 -0.56 7.62
N ILE A 38 -3.26 -0.99 7.00
CA ILE A 38 -3.40 -1.08 5.55
C ILE A 38 -3.90 0.27 5.02
N ARG A 39 -3.30 0.70 3.90
CA ARG A 39 -3.65 1.93 3.20
C ARG A 39 -3.90 1.64 1.74
N VAL A 40 -4.91 2.30 1.19
CA VAL A 40 -5.22 2.26 -0.24
C VAL A 40 -4.66 3.52 -0.88
N GLY A 41 -3.74 3.36 -1.83
CA GLY A 41 -3.16 4.45 -2.59
C GLY A 41 -3.88 4.61 -3.92
N LEU A 42 -4.53 5.75 -4.14
CA LEU A 42 -5.09 6.11 -5.44
C LEU A 42 -4.10 6.99 -6.20
N PHE A 43 -3.87 6.65 -7.46
CA PHE A 43 -3.02 7.39 -8.38
C PHE A 43 -3.84 7.85 -9.59
N HIS A 44 -3.74 9.14 -9.92
CA HIS A 44 -4.46 9.71 -11.06
C HIS A 44 -3.70 9.47 -12.36
N THR A 45 -4.33 8.75 -13.30
CA THR A 45 -3.73 8.40 -14.59
C THR A 45 -3.77 9.56 -15.59
N PHE A 46 -3.37 10.76 -15.16
CA PHE A 46 -3.09 11.86 -16.08
C PHE A 46 -1.62 11.84 -16.48
N TYR A 47 -1.35 12.20 -17.73
CA TYR A 47 0.01 12.42 -18.23
C TYR A 47 0.21 13.92 -18.47
N PRO A 48 1.14 14.57 -17.75
CA PRO A 48 2.08 14.03 -16.75
C PRO A 48 1.41 13.71 -15.39
N PRO A 49 2.03 12.85 -14.54
CA PRO A 49 1.50 12.52 -13.21
C PRO A 49 1.42 13.77 -12.32
N CYS A 50 0.24 14.02 -11.75
CA CYS A 50 -0.03 15.18 -10.89
C CYS A 50 -0.36 14.72 -9.46
N LEU A 51 0.08 15.49 -8.46
CA LEU A 51 -0.39 15.34 -7.08
C LEU A 51 -1.80 15.93 -6.98
N THR A 52 -2.82 15.08 -6.87
CA THR A 52 -4.19 15.50 -6.58
C THR A 52 -4.40 15.47 -5.07
N LEU A 53 -4.77 16.61 -4.48
CA LEU A 53 -5.15 16.66 -3.08
C LEU A 53 -6.53 16.00 -2.91
N PRO A 54 -6.79 15.28 -1.80
CA PRO A 54 -8.12 14.80 -1.49
C PRO A 54 -9.11 15.96 -1.49
N ALA A 55 -10.27 15.78 -2.14
CA ALA A 55 -11.35 16.75 -2.11
C ALA A 55 -12.35 16.37 -1.02
N GLU A 56 -13.01 17.36 -0.43
CA GLU A 56 -14.13 17.16 0.49
C GLU A 56 -15.43 17.37 -0.27
N ASN A 57 -16.45 16.56 0.01
CA ASN A 57 -17.80 16.83 -0.46
C ASN A 57 -18.47 17.92 0.39
N PHE A 58 -19.71 18.30 0.04
CA PHE A 58 -20.50 19.26 0.80
C PHE A 58 -20.81 18.85 2.26
N GLN A 59 -20.50 17.62 2.66
CA GLN A 59 -20.63 17.13 4.03
C GLN A 59 -19.28 17.18 4.79
N GLY A 60 -18.19 17.63 4.17
CA GLY A 60 -16.84 17.62 4.74
C GLY A 60 -16.19 16.23 4.72
N LEU A 61 -16.72 15.27 3.94
CA LEU A 61 -16.18 13.92 3.84
C LEU A 61 -15.29 13.80 2.61
N THR A 62 -14.14 13.16 2.76
CA THR A 62 -13.19 12.89 1.66
C THR A 62 -13.34 11.49 1.07
N HIS A 63 -13.81 10.53 1.88
CA HIS A 63 -13.98 9.15 1.48
C HIS A 63 -14.93 8.40 2.42
N LEU A 64 -15.36 7.21 2.00
CA LEU A 64 -16.11 6.25 2.78
C LEU A 64 -15.63 4.83 2.46
N PHE A 65 -15.40 4.03 3.50
CA PHE A 65 -15.21 2.58 3.38
C PHE A 65 -16.51 1.86 3.76
N GLU A 66 -16.97 0.96 2.89
CA GLU A 66 -18.09 0.06 3.16
C GLU A 66 -17.56 -1.39 3.16
N TYR A 67 -17.95 -2.16 4.18
CA TYR A 67 -17.48 -3.53 4.37
C TYR A 67 -18.65 -4.51 4.23
N ASN A 68 -18.49 -5.51 3.37
CA ASN A 68 -19.41 -6.63 3.22
C ASN A 68 -18.64 -7.95 3.31
N GLY A 69 -18.31 -8.35 4.55
CA GLY A 69 -17.40 -9.46 4.80
C GLY A 69 -15.99 -9.11 4.31
N ASN A 70 -15.49 -9.87 3.34
CA ASN A 70 -14.16 -9.67 2.76
C ASN A 70 -14.18 -8.74 1.53
N ASP A 71 -15.37 -8.31 1.08
CA ASP A 71 -15.51 -7.34 0.01
C ASP A 71 -15.54 -5.93 0.61
N ILE A 72 -14.59 -5.11 0.17
CA ILE A 72 -14.36 -3.75 0.65
C ILE A 72 -14.64 -2.80 -0.50
N ARG A 73 -15.43 -1.77 -0.24
CA ARG A 73 -15.66 -0.68 -1.17
C ARG A 73 -15.10 0.61 -0.63
N LEU A 74 -14.16 1.22 -1.34
CA LEU A 74 -13.70 2.58 -1.11
C LEU A 74 -14.39 3.52 -2.09
N THR A 75 -15.19 4.46 -1.58
CA THR A 75 -15.69 5.59 -2.36
C THR A 75 -14.93 6.85 -1.98
N ALA A 76 -14.14 7.39 -2.91
CA ALA A 76 -13.36 8.61 -2.71
C ALA A 76 -14.01 9.81 -3.40
N VAL A 77 -13.97 10.98 -2.76
CA VAL A 77 -14.41 12.23 -3.34
C VAL A 77 -13.28 12.82 -4.17
N ASN A 78 -13.59 13.16 -5.42
CA ASN A 78 -12.67 13.78 -6.35
C ASN A 78 -13.29 15.04 -6.94
N ASP A 79 -12.52 16.13 -6.96
CA ASP A 79 -12.89 17.34 -7.69
C ASP A 79 -12.46 17.19 -9.14
N THR A 80 -13.25 16.44 -9.93
CA THR A 80 -13.02 16.27 -11.36
C THR A 80 -13.21 17.56 -12.17
N PHE A 81 -13.68 18.65 -11.56
CA PHE A 81 -13.95 19.93 -12.24
C PHE A 81 -12.84 20.95 -12.06
N ASN A 82 -12.03 20.88 -11.01
CA ASN A 82 -10.75 21.57 -10.96
C ASN A 82 -9.66 20.68 -11.56
N ILE A 83 -9.28 21.00 -12.80
CA ILE A 83 -8.04 20.50 -13.39
C ILE A 83 -6.93 20.82 -12.37
N PRO A 84 -6.29 19.81 -11.76
CA PRO A 84 -5.21 20.08 -10.82
C PRO A 84 -4.17 20.90 -11.58
N ILE A 85 -3.75 22.02 -11.00
CA ILE A 85 -2.60 22.79 -11.51
C ILE A 85 -1.42 21.82 -11.52
N CYS A 86 -1.16 21.22 -12.67
CA CYS A 86 -0.30 20.05 -12.77
C CYS A 86 1.15 20.49 -12.93
N ASN A 87 1.95 20.28 -11.88
CA ASN A 87 3.39 20.23 -12.05
C ASN A 87 3.79 18.78 -12.35
N PRO A 88 4.39 18.47 -13.52
CA PRO A 88 4.88 17.13 -13.80
C PRO A 88 5.87 16.70 -12.70
N PHE A 89 5.56 15.61 -11.99
CA PHE A 89 6.51 15.02 -11.05
C PHE A 89 7.38 13.99 -11.78
N PRO A 90 8.70 14.22 -11.95
CA PRO A 90 9.61 13.27 -12.59
C PRO A 90 10.09 12.17 -11.63
N ILE A 91 9.30 11.83 -10.61
CA ILE A 91 9.66 10.86 -9.57
C ILE A 91 8.71 9.66 -9.63
N SER A 92 9.29 8.47 -9.56
CA SER A 92 8.56 7.21 -9.34
C SER A 92 8.97 6.64 -7.98
N PRO A 93 8.02 6.26 -7.10
CA PRO A 93 6.59 6.28 -7.35
C PRO A 93 6.01 7.70 -7.40
N ALA A 94 5.02 7.91 -8.26
CA ALA A 94 4.29 9.17 -8.29
C ALA A 94 3.55 9.40 -6.96
N PRO A 95 3.32 10.65 -6.54
CA PRO A 95 2.58 10.93 -5.31
C PRO A 95 1.16 10.33 -5.35
N ARG A 96 0.74 9.73 -4.23
CA ARG A 96 -0.56 9.05 -4.10
C ARG A 96 -1.41 9.68 -3.01
N ALA A 97 -2.72 9.68 -3.22
CA ALA A 97 -3.67 9.92 -2.14
C ALA A 97 -3.84 8.61 -1.37
N TRP A 98 -3.45 8.60 -0.10
CA TRP A 98 -3.52 7.43 0.77
C TRP A 98 -4.77 7.51 1.66
N TYR A 99 -5.57 6.45 1.61
CA TYR A 99 -6.77 6.28 2.43
C TYR A 99 -6.51 5.13 3.41
N GLU A 100 -6.56 5.42 4.71
CA GLU A 100 -6.29 4.42 5.74
C GLU A 100 -7.49 3.48 5.91
N LEU A 101 -7.30 2.22 5.50
CA LEU A 101 -8.30 1.16 5.65
C LEU A 101 -8.33 0.60 7.08
N GLY A 102 -7.21 0.73 7.79
CA GLY A 102 -7.04 0.23 9.16
C GLY A 102 -6.45 -1.18 9.20
N LYS A 103 -6.75 -1.93 10.27
CA LYS A 103 -6.23 -3.29 10.49
C LYS A 103 -7.28 -4.32 10.10
N LEU A 104 -6.88 -5.33 9.33
CA LEU A 104 -7.74 -6.42 8.90
C LEU A 104 -7.33 -7.75 9.55
N SER A 105 -8.30 -8.65 9.68
CA SER A 105 -8.07 -10.04 10.11
C SER A 105 -7.41 -10.86 8.99
N GLU A 106 -6.92 -12.05 9.33
CA GLU A 106 -6.39 -12.99 8.35
C GLU A 106 -7.45 -13.38 7.31
N GLY A 107 -7.06 -13.40 6.03
CA GLY A 107 -7.92 -13.82 4.91
C GLY A 107 -7.68 -13.04 3.62
N GLY A 108 -8.39 -13.47 2.58
CA GLY A 108 -8.37 -12.84 1.26
C GLY A 108 -9.48 -11.79 1.11
N TYR A 109 -9.10 -10.61 0.65
CA TYR A 109 -9.98 -9.45 0.50
C TYR A 109 -10.06 -8.99 -0.95
N THR A 110 -11.25 -8.49 -1.32
CA THR A 110 -11.50 -7.82 -2.59
C THR A 110 -11.73 -6.34 -2.33
N LEU A 111 -11.06 -5.46 -3.06
CA LEU A 111 -11.23 -4.01 -2.97
C LEU A 111 -11.76 -3.45 -4.29
N GLU A 112 -12.92 -2.81 -4.21
CA GLU A 112 -13.47 -1.97 -5.26
C GLU A 112 -13.26 -0.50 -4.92
N THR A 113 -12.75 0.27 -5.87
CA THR A 113 -12.52 1.71 -5.72
C THR A 113 -13.46 2.48 -6.63
N TRP A 114 -14.11 3.48 -6.07
CA TRP A 114 -15.15 4.28 -6.72
C TRP A 114 -14.85 5.77 -6.51
N ILE A 115 -15.17 6.60 -7.50
CA ILE A 115 -15.03 8.05 -7.40
C ILE A 115 -16.38 8.75 -7.52
N VAL A 116 -16.57 9.80 -6.71
CA VAL A 116 -17.74 10.70 -6.74
C VAL A 116 -17.29 12.15 -6.76
N GLY A 117 -18.16 13.03 -7.27
CA GLY A 117 -17.91 14.47 -7.25
C GLY A 117 -18.17 15.10 -5.88
N VAL A 118 -17.65 16.32 -5.68
CA VAL A 118 -17.80 17.11 -4.44
C VAL A 118 -19.26 17.46 -4.09
N THR A 119 -20.17 17.39 -5.06
CA THR A 119 -21.61 17.63 -4.88
C THR A 119 -22.40 16.36 -4.55
N THR A 120 -21.75 15.21 -4.41
CA THR A 120 -22.39 13.92 -4.14
C THR A 120 -22.26 13.56 -2.65
N PRO A 121 -23.35 13.17 -1.97
CA PRO A 121 -23.25 12.73 -0.58
C PRO A 121 -22.51 11.40 -0.48
N LEU A 122 -21.94 11.13 0.69
CA LEU A 122 -21.42 9.82 1.08
C LEU A 122 -22.25 9.27 2.25
N PRO A 123 -22.80 8.04 2.15
CA PRO A 123 -22.79 7.15 0.98
C PRO A 123 -23.57 7.74 -0.21
N PRO A 124 -23.17 7.41 -1.46
CA PRO A 124 -23.88 7.87 -2.64
C PRO A 124 -25.27 7.23 -2.75
N PRO A 125 -26.28 7.95 -3.29
CA PRO A 125 -27.62 7.40 -3.46
C PRO A 125 -27.61 6.23 -4.47
N THR A 126 -28.38 5.18 -4.16
CA THR A 126 -28.46 3.94 -4.96
C THR A 126 -29.10 4.11 -6.34
N SER A 127 -29.75 5.24 -6.60
CA SER A 127 -30.37 5.56 -7.89
C SER A 127 -29.63 6.71 -8.57
N GLY A 128 -28.77 6.40 -9.55
CA GLY A 128 -28.08 7.42 -10.35
C GLY A 128 -26.89 6.88 -11.14
N SER A 129 -26.35 7.72 -12.02
CA SER A 129 -25.16 7.50 -12.88
C SER A 129 -23.81 7.64 -12.14
N PHE A 130 -23.83 7.65 -10.81
CA PHE A 130 -22.66 7.77 -9.94
C PHE A 130 -22.87 6.84 -8.74
N PRO A 131 -21.84 6.13 -8.25
CA PRO A 131 -20.41 6.34 -8.48
C PRO A 131 -19.83 5.68 -9.75
N LEU A 132 -18.64 6.12 -10.20
CA LEU A 132 -17.88 5.50 -11.30
C LEU A 132 -16.77 4.61 -10.76
N LEU A 133 -16.63 3.39 -11.30
CA LEU A 133 -15.55 2.48 -10.91
C LEU A 133 -14.21 3.08 -11.33
N TYR A 134 -13.27 3.12 -10.38
CA TYR A 134 -11.95 3.71 -10.53
C TYR A 134 -10.88 2.63 -10.53
N GLY A 135 -10.24 2.39 -11.67
CA GLY A 135 -9.19 1.39 -11.78
C GLY A 135 -9.71 -0.07 -11.73
N PRO A 136 -8.80 -1.05 -11.66
CA PRO A 136 -9.16 -2.45 -11.55
C PRO A 136 -9.60 -2.82 -10.13
N ILE A 137 -10.44 -3.84 -10.00
CA ILE A 137 -10.73 -4.49 -8.73
C ILE A 137 -9.43 -5.16 -8.24
N LEU A 138 -9.05 -4.90 -7.00
CA LEU A 138 -7.79 -5.38 -6.44
C LEU A 138 -8.07 -6.50 -5.43
N THR A 139 -7.35 -7.60 -5.53
CA THR A 139 -7.40 -8.69 -4.55
C THR A 139 -6.09 -8.78 -3.80
N PHE A 140 -6.15 -8.98 -2.48
CA PHE A 140 -4.97 -9.10 -1.63
C PHE A 140 -5.24 -10.03 -0.44
N GLU A 141 -4.17 -10.62 0.10
CA GLU A 141 -4.22 -11.54 1.23
C GLU A 141 -3.57 -10.90 2.45
N VAL A 142 -4.24 -11.01 3.60
CA VAL A 142 -3.68 -10.64 4.90
C VAL A 142 -3.24 -11.91 5.60
N ASN A 143 -1.93 -12.06 5.77
CA ASN A 143 -1.34 -13.28 6.34
C ASN A 143 -0.99 -13.11 7.82
N ALA A 144 -1.11 -14.18 8.61
CA ALA A 144 -0.57 -14.17 9.96
C ALA A 144 0.97 -14.04 9.95
N PRO A 145 1.57 -13.35 10.93
CA PRO A 145 3.02 -13.32 11.08
C PRO A 145 3.57 -14.72 11.29
N PRO A 146 4.75 -15.05 10.72
CA PRO A 146 5.37 -16.35 10.91
C PRO A 146 5.62 -16.55 12.40
N ILE A 147 5.04 -17.62 12.96
CA ILE A 147 5.29 -18.03 14.33
C ILE A 147 6.70 -18.63 14.37
N ILE A 148 7.68 -17.84 14.82
CA ILE A 148 9.01 -18.35 15.10
C ILE A 148 8.97 -18.98 16.48
N ASP A 149 9.09 -20.31 16.53
CA ASP A 149 9.17 -21.03 17.79
C ASP A 149 10.50 -20.71 18.49
N THR A 150 10.45 -19.76 19.44
CA THR A 150 11.59 -19.40 20.28
C THR A 150 11.82 -20.42 21.40
N THR A 151 10.90 -21.37 21.60
CA THR A 151 11.03 -22.45 22.58
C THR A 151 11.74 -23.66 22.01
N SER A 152 12.91 -23.45 21.40
CA SER A 152 13.80 -24.57 21.07
C SER A 152 14.23 -25.25 22.38
N ARG A 153 13.53 -26.33 22.76
CA ARG A 153 13.85 -27.17 23.92
C ARG A 153 15.31 -27.60 23.91
N LEU A 154 15.87 -27.78 22.72
CA LEU A 154 17.27 -28.13 22.48
C LEU A 154 18.22 -26.97 22.81
N GLY A 155 17.89 -25.74 22.40
CA GLY A 155 18.65 -24.55 22.75
C GLY A 155 18.62 -24.25 24.25
N LEU A 156 17.46 -24.45 24.89
CA LEU A 156 17.31 -24.28 26.33
C LEU A 156 18.07 -25.36 27.12
N LEU A 157 18.03 -26.62 26.67
CA LEU A 157 18.82 -27.71 27.25
C LEU A 157 20.32 -27.47 27.12
N LEU A 158 20.78 -26.99 25.96
CA LEU A 158 22.19 -26.62 25.76
C LEU A 158 22.62 -25.49 26.70
N LEU A 159 21.80 -24.45 26.84
CA LEU A 159 22.08 -23.32 27.73
C LEU A 159 22.16 -23.77 29.19
N VAL A 160 21.19 -24.56 29.65
CA VAL A 160 21.18 -25.12 31.02
C VAL A 160 22.40 -26.02 31.23
N SER A 161 22.72 -26.88 30.27
CA SER A 161 23.90 -27.75 30.34
C SER A 161 25.20 -26.94 30.42
N PHE A 162 25.30 -25.84 29.67
CA PHE A 162 26.46 -24.96 29.65
C PHE A 162 26.63 -24.23 30.99
N ILE A 163 25.55 -23.67 31.54
CA ILE A 163 25.54 -23.03 32.87
C ILE A 163 25.96 -24.03 33.96
N LEU A 164 25.46 -25.27 33.87
CA LEU A 164 25.75 -26.32 34.84
C LEU A 164 27.22 -26.80 34.76
N LEU A 165 27.76 -26.96 33.55
CA LEU A 165 29.18 -27.25 33.34
C LEU A 165 30.08 -26.11 33.84
N PHE A 166 29.70 -24.86 33.56
CA PHE A 166 30.45 -23.68 33.99
C PHE A 166 30.48 -23.57 35.52
N THR A 167 29.32 -23.68 36.18
CA THR A 167 29.23 -23.63 37.65
C THR A 167 30.00 -24.78 38.33
N LEU A 168 29.97 -25.99 37.79
CA LEU A 168 30.77 -27.12 38.30
C LEU A 168 32.28 -26.90 38.10
N PHE A 169 32.70 -26.34 36.96
CA PHE A 169 34.12 -26.08 36.68
C PHE A 169 34.71 -25.01 37.60
N PHE A 170 33.95 -23.95 37.89
CA PHE A 170 34.41 -22.86 38.76
C PHE A 170 34.21 -23.14 40.26
N SER A 171 33.19 -23.89 40.67
CA SER A 171 33.02 -24.26 42.10
C SER A 171 34.13 -25.20 42.59
N ARG A 172 34.66 -26.08 41.74
CA ARG A 172 35.81 -26.93 42.07
C ARG A 172 37.11 -26.18 42.33
N ARG A 173 37.26 -24.93 41.86
CA ARG A 173 38.48 -24.13 42.07
C ARG A 173 38.50 -23.33 43.38
N VAL A 174 37.40 -23.32 44.14
CA VAL A 174 37.29 -22.54 45.40
C VAL A 174 37.59 -23.41 46.64
N SER A 175 37.83 -24.72 46.50
CA SER A 175 38.06 -25.66 47.61
C SER A 175 39.49 -26.20 47.74
N THR A 176 40.49 -25.48 47.22
CA THR A 176 41.92 -25.73 47.45
C THR A 176 42.57 -24.47 47.96
#